data_AF-A0A377M971-F1
#
_entry.id   AF-A0A377M971-F1
#
_cell.length_a   1.000
_cell.length_b   1.000
_cell.length_c   1.000
_cell.angle_alpha   90.00
_cell.angle_beta   90.00
_cell.angle_gamma   90.00
#
_symmetry.space_group_name_H-M   'P 1'
#
loop_
_entity.id
_entity.type
_entity.pdbx_description
1 polymer ?
#
loop_
_entity_poly.entity_id
_entity_poly.type
_entity_poly.pdbx_seq_one_letter_code
_entity_poly.pdbx_strand_id
1 'polypeptide(L)'
;MNLISIPAFEDNYIWVLVDDARRCVIVDPGEAAPVLQAIKENGWQPEAILLTHHHHDHTGGVPELARPVPASGGLRTGRGTR
;
A
#
# COMPACT_ATOMS: atom_id res chain seq x y z
N MET A 1 8.16 -14.01 0.34
CA MET A 1 8.15 -12.86 -0.60
C MET A 1 7.27 -13.17 -1.81
N ASN A 2 6.21 -12.39 -2.04
CA ASN A 2 5.27 -12.56 -3.14
C ASN A 2 5.22 -11.29 -4.00
N LEU A 3 5.29 -11.44 -5.32
CA LEU A 3 5.11 -10.35 -6.27
C LEU A 3 3.69 -10.38 -6.82
N ILE A 4 2.99 -9.26 -6.72
CA ILE A 4 1.58 -9.13 -7.10
C ILE A 4 1.44 -7.96 -8.08
N SER A 5 0.70 -8.17 -9.16
CA SER A 5 0.32 -7.14 -10.11
C SER A 5 -1.09 -6.63 -9.81
N ILE A 6 -1.25 -5.32 -9.68
CA ILE A 6 -2.54 -4.65 -9.62
C ILE A 6 -2.73 -3.90 -10.94
N PRO A 7 -3.73 -4.26 -11.76
CA PRO A 7 -4.06 -3.50 -12.97
C PRO A 7 -4.46 -2.06 -12.63
N ALA A 8 -4.02 -1.10 -13.42
CA ALA A 8 -4.40 0.31 -13.36
C ALA A 8 -4.57 0.86 -14.78
N PHE A 9 -5.45 1.84 -14.96
CA PHE A 9 -5.82 2.39 -16.26
C PHE A 9 -6.20 1.29 -17.28
N GLU A 10 -5.77 1.42 -18.53
CA GLU A 10 -6.05 0.47 -19.61
C GLU A 10 -5.00 -0.66 -19.68
N ASP A 11 -3.72 -0.34 -19.47
CA ASP A 11 -2.60 -1.24 -19.70
C ASP A 11 -1.44 -1.12 -18.70
N ASN A 12 -1.57 -0.30 -17.65
CA ASN A 12 -0.55 -0.17 -16.61
C ASN A 12 -0.66 -1.29 -15.55
N TYR A 13 0.48 -1.61 -14.95
CA TYR A 13 0.56 -2.44 -13.76
C TYR A 13 1.27 -1.70 -12.63
N ILE A 14 0.61 -1.69 -11.47
CA ILE A 14 1.22 -1.32 -10.20
C ILE A 14 1.74 -2.61 -9.56
N TRP A 15 3.04 -2.69 -9.30
CA TRP A 15 3.62 -3.86 -8.66
C TRP A 15 3.66 -3.71 -7.15
N VAL A 16 3.28 -4.77 -6.44
CA VAL A 16 3.38 -4.84 -4.98
C VAL A 16 4.23 -6.04 -4.60
N LEU A 17 5.37 -5.78 -3.96
CA LEU A 17 6.22 -6.82 -3.37
C LEU A 17 5.87 -6.93 -1.89
N VAL A 18 5.43 -8.12 -1.47
CA VAL A 18 4.97 -8.38 -0.10
C VAL A 18 5.86 -9.42 0.57
N ASP A 19 6.27 -9.17 1.80
CA ASP A 19 6.98 -10.14 2.62
C ASP A 19 6.04 -11.00 3.50
N ASP A 20 6.61 -11.96 4.23
CA ASP A 20 5.81 -12.89 5.04
C ASP A 20 5.20 -12.20 6.28
N ALA A 21 5.70 -11.02 6.66
CA ALA A 21 5.15 -10.16 7.71
C ALA A 21 4.08 -9.18 7.19
N ARG A 22 3.65 -9.34 5.92
CA ARG A 22 2.66 -8.49 5.22
C ARG A 22 3.12 -7.06 4.98
N ARG A 23 4.41 -6.76 5.14
CA ARG A 23 4.97 -5.46 4.74
C ARG A 23 5.09 -5.43 3.22
N CYS A 24 4.84 -4.27 2.63
CA CYS A 24 4.89 -4.14 1.18
C CYS A 24 5.60 -2.90 0.66
N VAL A 25 6.21 -3.06 -0.50
CA VAL A 25 6.72 -1.98 -1.35
C VAL A 25 5.82 -1.89 -2.57
N ILE A 26 5.36 -0.68 -2.88
CA ILE A 26 4.47 -0.38 -4.01
C ILE A 26 5.30 0.30 -5.10
N VAL A 27 5.23 -0.17 -6.34
CA VAL A 27 5.98 0.39 -7.46
C VAL A 27 5.01 1.07 -8.42
N ASP A 28 5.30 2.33 -8.75
CA ASP A 28 4.57 3.15 -9.72
C ASP A 28 3.05 3.21 -9.52
N PRO A 29 2.55 3.62 -8.34
CA PRO A 29 1.11 3.72 -8.12
C PRO A 29 0.51 4.93 -8.86
N GLY A 30 0.18 4.76 -10.13
CA GLY A 30 -0.55 5.75 -10.94
C GLY A 30 -1.95 6.05 -10.41
N GLU A 31 -2.61 5.04 -9.83
CA GLU A 31 -3.91 5.16 -9.15
C GLU A 31 -3.82 4.66 -7.71
N ALA A 32 -4.35 5.42 -6.75
CA ALA A 32 -4.34 5.04 -5.34
C ALA A 32 -5.44 4.04 -4.98
N ALA A 33 -6.64 4.19 -5.57
CA ALA A 33 -7.82 3.42 -5.20
C ALA A 33 -7.62 1.88 -5.24
N PRO A 34 -7.11 1.27 -6.33
CA PRO A 34 -6.94 -0.19 -6.37
C PRO A 34 -5.86 -0.67 -5.39
N VAL A 35 -4.83 0.15 -5.13
CA VAL A 35 -3.78 -0.14 -4.16
C VAL A 35 -4.32 -0.11 -2.73
N LEU A 36 -5.08 0.93 -2.36
CA LEU A 36 -5.73 1.05 -1.05
C LEU A 36 -6.71 -0.10 -0.78
N GLN A 37 -7.46 -0.50 -1.80
CA GLN A 37 -8.35 -1.65 -1.71
C GLN A 37 -7.55 -2.93 -1.42
N ALA A 38 -6.50 -3.20 -2.20
CA ALA A 38 -5.67 -4.39 -2.00
C ALA A 38 -4.98 -4.40 -0.62
N ILE A 39 -4.48 -3.25 -0.15
CA ILE A 39 -3.91 -3.10 1.20
C ILE A 39 -4.93 -3.49 2.26
N LYS A 40 -6.16 -2.95 2.18
CA LYS A 40 -7.23 -3.21 3.13
C LYS A 40 -7.66 -4.67 3.14
N GLU A 41 -7.87 -5.26 1.97
CA GLU A 41 -8.33 -6.64 1.83
C GLU A 41 -7.32 -7.67 2.33
N ASN A 42 -6.02 -7.39 2.14
CA ASN A 42 -4.96 -8.33 2.50
C ASN A 42 -4.32 -8.07 3.87
N GLY A 43 -4.62 -6.92 4.49
CA GLY A 43 -3.98 -6.47 5.72
C GLY A 43 -2.48 -6.19 5.51
N TRP A 44 -2.13 -5.59 4.36
CA TRP A 44 -0.75 -5.21 4.09
C TRP A 44 -0.34 -3.94 4.83
N GLN A 45 0.95 -3.80 5.05
CA GLN A 45 1.58 -2.67 5.71
C GLN A 45 2.52 -1.98 4.72
N PRO A 46 2.09 -0.88 4.06
CA PRO A 46 2.95 -0.14 3.14
C PRO A 46 4.18 0.43 3.87
N GLU A 47 5.36 0.13 3.37
CA GLU A 47 6.64 0.62 3.91
C GLU A 47 7.28 1.66 2.98
N ALA A 48 7.13 1.51 1.67
CA ALA A 48 7.73 2.40 0.69
C ALA A 48 6.96 2.42 -0.63
N ILE A 49 7.13 3.53 -1.35
CA ILE A 49 6.77 3.67 -2.76
C ILE A 49 8.06 3.83 -3.57
N LEU A 50 8.20 3.05 -4.64
CA LEU A 50 9.29 3.18 -5.60
C LEU A 50 8.72 3.75 -6.91
N LEU A 51 9.31 4.84 -7.39
CA LEU A 51 8.92 5.49 -8.63
C LEU A 51 10.02 5.28 -9.68
N THR A 52 9.65 4.83 -10.87
CA THR A 52 10.57 4.65 -11.99
C THR A 52 10.84 5.96 -12.72
N HIS A 53 9.80 6.77 -12.94
CA HIS A 53 9.86 8.07 -13.59
C HIS A 53 8.65 8.95 -13.21
N HIS A 54 8.54 10.13 -13.81
CA HIS A 54 7.66 11.22 -13.34
C HIS A 54 6.31 11.33 -14.09
N HIS A 55 6.00 10.42 -15.01
CA HIS A 55 4.71 10.49 -15.70
C HIS A 55 3.55 10.19 -14.76
N HIS A 56 2.41 10.81 -15.04
CA HIS A 56 1.25 10.80 -14.15
C HIS A 56 0.71 9.38 -13.89
N ASP A 57 0.74 8.52 -14.89
CA ASP A 57 0.33 7.11 -14.82
C ASP A 57 1.25 6.24 -13.93
N HIS A 58 2.35 6.80 -13.42
CA HIS A 58 3.23 6.17 -12.43
C HIS A 58 3.23 6.88 -11.07
N THR A 59 2.90 8.17 -11.01
CA THR A 59 3.01 8.99 -9.78
C THR A 59 1.67 9.48 -9.22
N GLY A 60 0.57 9.36 -9.98
CA GLY A 60 -0.71 10.01 -9.70
C GLY A 60 -1.35 9.63 -8.36
N GLY A 61 -1.15 8.39 -7.91
CA GLY A 61 -1.68 7.88 -6.64
C GLY A 61 -0.84 8.21 -5.41
N VAL A 62 0.39 8.70 -5.58
CA VAL A 62 1.32 8.96 -4.46
C VAL A 62 0.76 9.92 -3.42
N PRO A 63 0.16 11.08 -3.77
CA PRO A 63 -0.31 12.03 -2.78
C PRO A 63 -1.38 11.46 -1.84
N GLU A 64 -2.21 10.54 -2.32
CA GLU A 64 -3.24 9.87 -1.51
C GLU A 64 -2.63 8.74 -0.67
N LEU A 65 -1.75 7.92 -1.24
CA LEU A 65 -1.08 6.82 -0.55
C LEU A 65 -0.12 7.27 0.56
N ALA A 66 0.48 8.46 0.40
CA ALA A 66 1.36 9.06 1.39
C ALA A 66 0.61 9.72 2.56
N ARG A 67 -0.73 9.79 2.53
CA ARG A 67 -1.49 10.36 3.63
C ARG A 67 -1.36 9.45 4.86
N PRO A 68 -1.12 10.01 6.05
CA PRO A 68 -1.15 9.23 7.27
C PRO A 68 -2.53 8.57 7.41
N VAL A 69 -2.55 7.23 7.40
CA VAL A 69 -3.74 6.49 7.83
C VAL A 69 -3.79 6.67 9.35
N PRO A 70 -4.89 7.20 9.93
CA PRO A 70 -5.04 7.22 11.36
C PRO A 70 -4.79 5.82 11.88
N ALA A 71 -3.85 5.66 12.83
CA ALA A 71 -3.62 4.38 13.46
C ALA A 71 -4.99 3.87 13.93
N SER A 72 -5.48 2.79 13.31
CA SER A 72 -6.69 2.14 13.76
C SER A 72 -6.39 1.70 15.19
N GLY A 73 -6.92 2.46 16.14
CA GLY A 73 -6.63 2.35 17.55
C GLY A 73 -6.89 0.94 18.01
N GLY A 74 -5.81 0.15 18.10
CA GLY A 74 -5.81 -1.06 18.89
C GLY A 74 -6.02 -0.63 20.33
N LEU A 75 -7.26 -0.69 20.80
CA LEU A 75 -7.59 -0.62 22.21
C LEU A 75 -6.87 -1.77 22.90
N ARG A 76 -5.61 -1.55 23.30
CA ARG A 76 -4.89 -2.40 24.25
C ARG A 76 -5.43 -2.08 25.65
N THR A 77 -6.69 -2.40 25.92
CA THR A 77 -7.16 -2.54 27.31
C THR A 77 -6.67 -3.89 27.81
N GLY A 78 -5.42 -3.90 28.24
CA GLY A 78 -4.75 -5.06 28.78
C GLY A 78 -3.69 -4.64 29.79
N ARG A 79 -4.13 -4.13 30.94
CA ARG A 79 -3.37 -4.24 32.19
C ARG A 79 -4.34 -4.65 33.30
N GLY A 80 -4.52 -5.95 33.41
CA GLY A 80 -4.63 -6.56 34.72
C GLY A 80 -3.23 -6.59 35.32
N THR A 81 -3.04 -5.85 36.41
CA THR A 81 -2.00 -6.13 37.41
C THR A 81 -2.57 -5.72 38.76
N ARG A 82 -2.94 -6.75 39.53
CA ARG A 82 -3.05 -6.83 41.00
C ARG A 82 -3.73 -5.70 41.76
#